data_AF-A0A519X802-F1
#
_entry.id   AF-A0A519X802-F1
#
_cell.length_a   1.000
_cell.length_b   1.000
_cell.length_c   1.000
_cell.angle_alpha   90.00
_cell.angle_beta   90.00
_cell.angle_gamma   90.00
#
_symmetry.space_group_name_H-M   'P 1'
#
loop_
_entity.id
_entity.type
_entity.pdbx_description
1 polymer ?
#
loop_
_entity_poly.entity_id
_entity_poly.type
_entity_poly.pdbx_seq_one_letter_code
_entity_poly.pdbx_strand_id
1 'polypeptide(L)'
;MDRKIAIKKLASRVNLILPHVASEDITEDALVMPFLQILGFDADKVRADTMISLYSLKKNKRPSYAVFKGGKLNMLVECAHHEEKLEDHQMMLKHYWQKARAKYAMLTNGIEYRVYSSAMMRLNDFSKPMIGFSINKTHAGTINRMLNEHKELLSQIS
;
A
#
# COMPACT_ATOMS: atom_id res chain seq x y z
N MET A 1 -13.88 2.73 -16.05
CA MET A 1 -14.63 3.26 -14.89
C MET A 1 -13.85 4.43 -14.32
N ASP A 2 -14.50 5.55 -14.01
CA ASP A 2 -13.81 6.72 -13.41
C ASP A 2 -13.19 6.32 -12.05
N ARG A 3 -11.87 6.52 -11.92
CA ARG A 3 -11.09 6.20 -10.71
C ARG A 3 -11.67 6.88 -9.46
N LYS A 4 -12.16 8.12 -9.60
CA LYS A 4 -12.82 8.86 -8.51
C LYS A 4 -14.08 8.13 -8.03
N ILE A 5 -14.88 7.58 -8.96
CA ILE A 5 -16.07 6.81 -8.63
C ILE A 5 -15.67 5.52 -7.92
N ALA A 6 -14.63 4.83 -8.39
CA ALA A 6 -14.14 3.60 -7.77
C ALA A 6 -13.63 3.82 -6.33
N ILE A 7 -12.86 4.88 -6.10
CA ILE A 7 -12.41 5.28 -4.74
C ILE A 7 -13.61 5.53 -3.83
N LYS A 8 -14.62 6.26 -4.31
CA LYS A 8 -15.83 6.55 -3.52
C LYS A 8 -16.58 5.26 -3.16
N LYS A 9 -16.73 4.33 -4.11
CA LYS A 9 -17.36 3.02 -3.85
C LYS A 9 -16.55 2.19 -2.85
N LEU A 10 -15.23 2.20 -2.95
CA LEU A 10 -14.37 1.53 -1.98
C LEU A 10 -14.57 2.11 -0.58
N ALA A 11 -14.53 3.44 -0.42
CA ALA A 11 -14.76 4.09 0.87
C ALA A 11 -16.11 3.68 1.51
N SER A 12 -17.19 3.66 0.72
CA SER A 12 -18.50 3.19 1.20
C SER A 12 -18.48 1.72 1.61
N ARG A 13 -17.76 0.87 0.88
CA ARG A 13 -17.66 -0.56 1.18
C ARG A 13 -16.82 -0.83 2.44
N VAL A 14 -15.71 -0.11 2.63
CA VAL A 14 -14.81 -0.28 3.79
C VAL A 14 -15.62 -0.22 5.08
N ASN A 15 -16.46 0.80 5.28
CA ASN A 15 -17.24 0.93 6.51
C ASN A 15 -18.21 -0.23 6.78
N LEU A 16 -18.71 -0.89 5.72
CA LEU A 16 -19.62 -2.03 5.85
C LEU A 16 -18.88 -3.33 6.20
N ILE A 17 -17.63 -3.47 5.77
CA ILE A 17 -16.87 -4.70 5.94
C ILE A 17 -15.98 -4.71 7.17
N LEU A 18 -15.59 -3.55 7.73
CA LEU A 18 -14.73 -3.45 8.92
C LEU A 18 -15.18 -4.37 10.07
N PRO A 19 -16.47 -4.46 10.45
CA PRO A 19 -16.91 -5.35 11.54
C PRO A 19 -16.67 -6.85 11.29
N HIS A 20 -16.37 -7.23 10.04
CA HIS A 20 -16.13 -8.61 9.62
C HIS A 20 -14.66 -8.88 9.29
N VAL A 21 -13.78 -7.87 9.43
CA VAL A 21 -12.33 -8.02 9.22
C VAL A 21 -11.71 -8.52 10.52
N ALA A 22 -11.38 -9.80 10.60
CA ALA A 22 -10.89 -10.44 11.82
C ALA A 22 -9.37 -10.67 11.86
N SER A 23 -8.66 -10.42 10.76
CA SER A 23 -7.22 -10.68 10.64
C SER A 23 -6.52 -9.74 9.65
N GLU A 24 -5.19 -9.68 9.74
CA GLU A 24 -4.34 -8.94 8.81
C GLU A 24 -4.55 -9.42 7.37
N ASP A 25 -4.57 -10.74 7.13
CA ASP A 25 -4.84 -11.33 5.81
C ASP A 25 -6.20 -10.85 5.23
N ILE A 26 -7.25 -10.76 6.07
CA ILE A 26 -8.55 -10.25 5.63
C ILE A 26 -8.47 -8.74 5.35
N THR A 27 -7.67 -7.99 6.12
CA THR A 27 -7.43 -6.56 5.88
C THR A 27 -6.76 -6.35 4.52
N GLU A 28 -5.74 -7.14 4.24
CA GLU A 28 -5.01 -7.16 2.98
C GLU A 28 -5.95 -7.40 1.80
N ASP A 29 -6.72 -8.48 1.82
CA ASP A 29 -7.56 -8.91 0.71
C ASP A 29 -8.83 -8.06 0.55
N ALA A 30 -9.48 -7.70 1.65
CA ALA A 30 -10.78 -7.04 1.60
C ALA A 30 -10.69 -5.52 1.50
N LEU A 31 -9.62 -4.90 2.03
CA LEU A 31 -9.47 -3.44 2.08
C LEU A 31 -8.38 -2.93 1.13
N VAL A 32 -7.18 -3.53 1.17
CA VAL A 32 -6.00 -2.99 0.47
C VAL A 32 -5.95 -3.45 -0.99
N MET A 33 -6.21 -4.72 -1.28
CA MET A 33 -6.19 -5.26 -2.64
C MET A 33 -7.14 -4.49 -3.58
N PRO A 34 -8.41 -4.19 -3.21
CA PRO A 34 -9.29 -3.39 -4.05
C PRO A 34 -8.73 -2.00 -4.34
N PHE A 35 -8.02 -1.38 -3.39
CA PHE A 35 -7.37 -0.10 -3.62
C PHE A 35 -6.22 -0.23 -4.63
N LEU A 36 -5.37 -1.26 -4.50
CA LEU A 36 -4.29 -1.54 -5.45
C LEU A 36 -4.84 -1.80 -6.87
N GLN A 37 -5.97 -2.50 -6.99
CA GLN A 37 -6.65 -2.71 -8.27
C GLN A 37 -7.16 -1.40 -8.89
N ILE A 38 -7.68 -0.47 -8.08
CA ILE A 38 -8.08 0.88 -8.54
C ILE A 38 -6.89 1.67 -9.11
N LEU A 39 -5.70 1.45 -8.55
CA LEU A 39 -4.44 2.01 -9.05
C LEU A 39 -3.94 1.32 -10.33
N GLY A 40 -4.58 0.23 -10.76
CA GLY A 40 -4.21 -0.57 -11.92
C GLY A 40 -3.07 -1.55 -11.62
N PHE A 41 -2.82 -1.88 -10.35
CA PHE A 41 -1.93 -2.97 -10.00
C PHE A 41 -2.67 -4.31 -10.10
N ASP A 42 -2.05 -5.26 -10.79
CA ASP A 42 -2.65 -6.55 -11.09
C ASP A 42 -2.53 -7.52 -9.91
N ALA A 43 -3.62 -8.19 -9.53
CA ALA A 43 -3.72 -9.03 -8.34
C ALA A 43 -2.72 -10.20 -8.34
N ASP A 44 -2.28 -10.66 -9.52
CA ASP A 44 -1.34 -11.77 -9.67
C ASP A 44 0.14 -11.38 -9.50
N LYS A 45 0.51 -10.10 -9.65
CA LYS A 45 1.91 -9.61 -9.57
C LYS A 45 2.31 -9.05 -8.21
N VAL A 46 1.39 -9.10 -7.27
CA VAL A 46 1.45 -8.40 -5.98
C VAL A 46 1.90 -9.35 -4.85
N ARG A 47 2.09 -10.65 -5.13
CA ARG A 47 2.46 -11.66 -4.13
C ARG A 47 3.90 -11.51 -3.65
N ALA A 48 4.02 -11.32 -2.35
CA ALA A 48 5.23 -11.32 -1.54
C ALA A 48 6.18 -12.52 -1.77
N ASP A 49 5.71 -13.62 -2.37
CA ASP A 49 6.51 -14.81 -2.66
C ASP A 49 7.63 -14.55 -3.69
N THR A 50 7.42 -13.65 -4.65
CA THR A 50 8.49 -13.22 -5.56
C THR A 50 9.61 -12.49 -4.81
N MET A 51 9.27 -11.76 -3.73
CA MET A 51 10.25 -11.08 -2.88
C MET A 51 11.08 -12.04 -2.04
N ILE A 52 10.48 -13.13 -1.57
CA ILE A 52 11.18 -14.19 -0.82
C ILE A 52 12.33 -14.76 -1.66
N SER A 53 12.06 -15.08 -2.92
CA SER A 53 13.07 -15.64 -3.82
C SER A 53 14.12 -14.62 -4.26
N LEU A 54 13.73 -13.38 -4.55
CA LEU A 54 14.66 -12.38 -5.10
C LEU A 54 15.59 -11.78 -4.03
N TYR A 55 15.14 -11.69 -2.79
CA TYR A 55 15.85 -10.97 -1.72
C TYR A 55 16.12 -11.82 -0.46
N SER A 56 15.97 -13.15 -0.58
CA SER A 56 16.25 -14.12 0.48
C SER A 56 15.54 -13.79 1.81
N LEU A 57 14.26 -13.40 1.72
CA LEU A 57 13.42 -13.17 2.89
C LEU A 57 12.98 -14.51 3.49
N LYS A 58 12.72 -14.56 4.81
CA LYS A 58 12.10 -15.75 5.40
C LYS A 58 10.63 -15.78 4.98
N LYS A 59 10.08 -16.98 4.78
CA LYS A 59 8.67 -17.15 4.35
C LYS A 59 7.67 -16.44 5.28
N ASN A 60 7.96 -16.40 6.57
CA ASN A 60 7.18 -15.72 7.61
C ASN A 60 7.61 -14.27 7.89
N LYS A 61 8.51 -13.69 7.08
CA LYS A 61 8.96 -12.29 7.18
C LYS A 61 9.04 -11.70 5.79
N ARG A 62 7.88 -11.45 5.21
CA ARG A 62 7.69 -10.89 3.87
C ARG A 62 6.76 -9.68 3.98
N PRO A 63 6.90 -8.66 3.12
CA PRO A 63 5.92 -7.59 3.04
C PRO A 63 4.57 -8.16 2.59
N SER A 64 3.46 -7.49 2.90
CA SER A 64 2.14 -7.86 2.37
C SER A 64 2.17 -7.93 0.85
N TYR A 65 2.70 -6.87 0.21
CA TYR A 65 2.72 -6.77 -1.24
C TYR A 65 3.99 -6.18 -1.83
N ALA A 66 4.29 -6.57 -3.07
CA ALA A 66 5.37 -6.01 -3.87
C ALA A 66 4.88 -5.62 -5.27
N VAL A 67 5.09 -4.36 -5.63
CA VAL A 67 4.61 -3.80 -6.89
C VAL A 67 5.77 -3.60 -7.85
N PHE A 68 5.70 -4.22 -9.02
CA PHE A 68 6.70 -4.11 -10.08
C PHE A 68 6.23 -3.21 -11.22
N LYS A 69 7.09 -2.31 -11.71
CA LYS A 69 6.87 -1.46 -12.89
C LYS A 69 8.04 -1.65 -13.85
N GLY A 70 7.75 -2.04 -15.10
CA GLY A 70 8.80 -2.33 -16.10
C GLY A 70 9.78 -3.42 -15.67
N GLY A 71 9.29 -4.47 -14.99
CA GLY A 71 10.12 -5.58 -14.49
C GLY A 71 10.99 -5.25 -13.26
N LYS A 72 10.94 -4.01 -12.75
CA LYS A 72 11.71 -3.59 -11.56
C LYS A 72 10.78 -3.36 -10.38
N LEU A 73 11.25 -3.71 -9.18
CA LEU A 73 10.55 -3.43 -7.93
C LEU A 73 10.38 -1.91 -7.77
N ASN A 74 9.13 -1.46 -7.78
CA ASN A 74 8.79 -0.04 -7.69
C ASN A 74 8.36 0.34 -6.26
N MET A 75 7.46 -0.45 -5.66
CA MET A 75 6.92 -0.15 -4.33
C MET A 75 6.77 -1.41 -3.48
N LEU A 76 7.13 -1.31 -2.20
CA LEU A 76 6.75 -2.29 -1.18
C LEU A 76 5.51 -1.80 -0.44
N VAL A 77 4.64 -2.71 -0.05
CA VAL A 77 3.47 -2.40 0.79
C VAL A 77 3.51 -3.27 2.03
N GLU A 78 3.44 -2.64 3.17
CA GLU A 78 3.17 -3.27 4.45
C GLU A 78 1.74 -2.94 4.88
N CYS A 79 0.96 -3.98 5.18
CA CYS A 79 -0.38 -3.89 5.71
C CYS A 79 -0.38 -4.30 7.17
N ALA A 80 -0.90 -3.42 8.04
CA ALA A 80 -1.27 -3.77 9.40
C ALA A 80 -2.73 -4.24 9.45
N HIS A 81 -3.15 -4.86 10.55
CA HIS A 81 -4.57 -5.04 10.81
C HIS A 81 -5.28 -3.67 10.93
N HIS A 82 -6.54 -3.59 10.52
CA HIS A 82 -7.28 -2.32 10.48
C HIS A 82 -7.43 -1.60 11.83
N GLU A 83 -7.39 -2.35 12.94
CA GLU A 83 -7.45 -1.84 14.32
C GLU A 83 -6.08 -1.44 14.89
N GLU A 84 -5.00 -1.81 14.21
CA GLU A 84 -3.65 -1.52 14.66
C GLU A 84 -3.16 -0.15 14.18
N LYS A 85 -2.21 0.39 14.95
CA LYS A 85 -1.52 1.63 14.60
C LYS A 85 -0.44 1.34 13.59
N LEU A 86 -0.38 2.17 12.55
CA LEU A 86 0.66 2.04 11.51
C LEU A 86 2.07 2.21 12.09
N GLU A 87 2.22 2.98 13.15
CA GLU A 87 3.50 3.20 13.84
C GLU A 87 4.17 1.90 14.27
N ASP A 88 3.39 0.91 14.73
CA ASP A 88 3.89 -0.38 15.23
C ASP A 88 4.50 -1.23 14.09
N HIS A 89 4.16 -0.91 12.85
CA HIS A 89 4.57 -1.64 11.64
C HIS A 89 5.69 -0.95 10.85
N GLN A 90 6.13 0.26 11.25
CA GLN A 90 7.19 1.01 10.56
C GLN A 90 8.52 0.25 10.48
N MET A 91 8.89 -0.44 11.57
CA MET A 91 10.13 -1.21 11.63
C MET A 91 10.12 -2.41 10.68
N MET A 92 8.96 -3.05 10.47
CA MET A 92 8.82 -4.14 9.52
C MET A 92 8.98 -3.65 8.08
N LEU A 93 8.26 -2.59 7.71
CA LEU A 93 8.42 -1.96 6.40
C LEU A 93 9.87 -1.52 6.13
N LYS A 94 10.53 -0.93 7.13
CA LYS A 94 11.96 -0.54 7.06
C LYS A 94 12.86 -1.75 6.83
N HIS A 95 12.63 -2.86 7.53
CA HIS A 95 13.41 -4.10 7.37
C HIS A 95 13.30 -4.64 5.94
N TYR A 96 12.09 -4.72 5.39
CA TYR A 96 11.88 -5.17 4.00
C TYR A 96 12.51 -4.21 2.99
N TRP A 97 12.35 -2.91 3.21
CA TRP A 97 12.93 -1.89 2.35
C TRP A 97 14.46 -1.92 2.34
N GLN A 98 15.13 -2.16 3.47
CA GLN A 98 16.60 -2.24 3.53
C GLN A 98 17.17 -3.34 2.63
N LYS A 99 16.47 -4.47 2.53
CA LYS A 99 16.88 -5.61 1.70
C LYS A 99 16.60 -5.38 0.22
N ALA A 100 15.42 -4.87 -0.12
CA ALA A 100 14.98 -4.80 -1.50
C ALA A 100 15.22 -3.43 -2.17
N ARG A 101 15.36 -2.37 -1.38
CA ARG A 101 15.61 -0.99 -1.81
C ARG A 101 14.66 -0.50 -2.90
N ALA A 102 13.35 -0.76 -2.71
CA ALA A 102 12.31 -0.27 -3.61
C ALA A 102 12.32 1.26 -3.73
N LYS A 103 11.84 1.77 -4.87
CA LYS A 103 11.76 3.22 -5.12
C LYS A 103 10.83 3.93 -4.12
N TYR A 104 9.76 3.24 -3.73
CA TYR A 104 8.75 3.70 -2.79
C TYR A 104 8.38 2.62 -1.77
N ALA A 105 7.80 3.04 -0.67
CA ALA A 105 7.29 2.18 0.39
C ALA A 105 5.92 2.70 0.83
N MET A 106 4.94 1.81 1.01
CA MET A 106 3.61 2.13 1.49
C MET A 106 3.35 1.40 2.80
N LEU A 107 2.78 2.11 3.77
CA LEU A 107 2.29 1.59 5.03
C LEU A 107 0.79 1.86 5.11
N THR A 108 -0.01 0.83 5.34
CA THR A 108 -1.47 0.94 5.34
C THR A 108 -2.12 -0.04 6.28
N ASN A 109 -3.37 0.21 6.65
CA ASN A 109 -4.24 -0.73 7.37
C ASN A 109 -5.60 -0.83 6.65
N GLY A 110 -5.63 -0.51 5.36
CA GLY A 110 -6.85 -0.44 4.54
C GLY A 110 -7.68 0.82 4.73
N ILE A 111 -7.51 1.56 5.83
CA ILE A 111 -8.20 2.83 6.11
C ILE A 111 -7.28 4.02 5.86
N GLU A 112 -6.07 3.97 6.39
CA GLU A 112 -5.02 4.96 6.20
C GLU A 112 -3.98 4.47 5.21
N TYR A 113 -3.50 5.36 4.34
CA TYR A 113 -2.50 5.06 3.32
C TYR A 113 -1.38 6.08 3.44
N ARG A 114 -0.16 5.62 3.69
CA ARG A 114 1.03 6.47 3.86
C ARG A 114 2.13 6.00 2.94
N VAL A 115 2.59 6.85 2.03
CA VAL A 115 3.64 6.55 1.05
C VAL A 115 4.90 7.34 1.36
N TYR A 116 6.04 6.67 1.29
CA TYR A 116 7.36 7.19 1.59
C TYR A 116 8.29 6.99 0.38
N SER A 117 9.13 7.99 0.13
CA SER A 117 10.17 7.90 -0.89
C SER A 117 11.37 7.10 -0.40
N SER A 118 12.18 6.55 -1.32
CA SER A 118 13.45 5.92 -0.95
C SER A 118 14.38 6.82 -0.12
N ALA A 119 14.33 8.14 -0.29
CA ALA A 119 15.14 9.09 0.48
C ALA A 119 14.69 9.15 1.94
N MET A 120 13.38 9.24 2.17
CA MET A 120 12.80 9.20 3.52
C MET A 120 13.07 7.85 4.18
N MET A 121 12.91 6.76 3.42
CA MET A 121 13.23 5.43 3.91
C MET A 121 14.70 5.31 4.28
N ARG A 122 15.66 5.88 3.52
CA ARG A 122 17.09 5.90 3.91
C ARG A 122 17.31 6.62 5.23
N LEU A 123 16.73 7.81 5.38
CA LEU A 123 16.83 8.65 6.57
C LEU A 123 16.06 8.10 7.78
N ASN A 124 15.23 7.06 7.58
CA ASN A 124 14.33 6.54 8.59
C ASN A 124 13.30 7.58 9.07
N ASP A 125 12.87 8.46 8.17
CA ASP A 125 11.93 9.53 8.46
C ASP A 125 10.50 9.09 8.12
N PHE A 126 9.75 8.72 9.15
CA PHE A 126 8.32 8.40 9.08
C PHE A 126 7.43 9.54 9.58
N SER A 127 7.99 10.68 9.97
CA SER A 127 7.29 11.77 10.66
C SER A 127 6.13 12.35 9.86
N LYS A 128 6.33 12.48 8.54
CA LYS A 128 5.30 12.94 7.61
C LYS A 128 5.41 12.17 6.31
N PRO A 129 4.38 11.44 5.87
CA PRO A 129 4.44 10.73 4.59
C PRO A 129 4.46 11.73 3.43
N MET A 130 5.09 11.32 2.33
CA MET A 130 5.07 12.09 1.08
C MET A 130 3.64 12.18 0.53
N ILE A 131 2.87 11.11 0.67
CA ILE A 131 1.44 11.05 0.34
C ILE A 131 0.75 10.38 1.52
N GLY A 132 -0.24 11.05 2.10
CA GLY A 132 -1.00 10.55 3.23
C GLY A 132 -2.47 10.87 3.09
N PHE A 133 -3.34 9.87 3.15
CA PHE A 133 -4.79 10.07 3.18
C PHE A 133 -5.51 8.95 3.93
N SER A 134 -6.76 9.22 4.30
CA SER A 134 -7.66 8.21 4.83
C SER A 134 -8.83 8.03 3.86
N ILE A 135 -9.13 6.78 3.50
CA ILE A 135 -10.18 6.46 2.52
C ILE A 135 -11.57 6.92 3.00
N ASN A 136 -11.78 6.98 4.31
CA ASN A 136 -13.05 7.38 4.93
C ASN A 136 -13.14 8.88 5.22
N LYS A 137 -12.00 9.55 5.44
CA LYS A 137 -11.98 10.96 5.86
C LYS A 137 -11.62 11.93 4.72
N THR A 138 -10.94 11.45 3.68
CA THR A 138 -10.49 12.28 2.56
C THR A 138 -11.47 12.19 1.39
N HIS A 139 -11.93 13.33 0.89
CA HIS A 139 -12.84 13.36 -0.25
C HIS A 139 -12.22 12.68 -1.48
N ALA A 140 -12.96 11.80 -2.15
CA ALA A 140 -12.46 11.00 -3.28
C ALA A 140 -11.84 11.85 -4.41
N GLY A 141 -12.33 13.08 -4.62
CA GLY A 141 -11.74 14.01 -5.58
C GLY A 141 -10.32 14.48 -5.19
N THR A 142 -10.07 14.67 -3.89
CA THR A 142 -8.74 15.03 -3.36
C THR A 142 -7.79 13.85 -3.50
N ILE A 143 -8.24 12.64 -3.15
CA ILE A 143 -7.45 11.41 -3.33
C ILE A 143 -7.09 11.27 -4.81
N ASN A 144 -8.07 11.36 -5.72
CA ASN A 144 -7.83 11.24 -7.15
C ASN A 144 -6.84 12.28 -7.69
N ARG A 145 -6.91 13.53 -7.21
CA ARG A 145 -5.95 14.58 -7.58
C ARG A 145 -4.53 14.22 -7.12
N MET A 146 -4.34 13.84 -5.86
CA MET A 146 -3.04 13.41 -5.33
C MET A 146 -2.48 12.22 -6.12
N LEU A 147 -3.32 11.23 -6.45
CA LEU A 147 -2.92 10.08 -7.26
C LEU A 147 -2.50 10.49 -8.68
N ASN A 148 -3.14 11.50 -9.27
CA ASN A 148 -2.79 12.00 -10.60
C ASN A 148 -1.49 12.82 -10.59
N GLU A 149 -1.27 13.66 -9.57
CA GLU A 149 -0.02 14.39 -9.33
C GLU A 149 1.18 13.42 -9.19
N HIS A 150 0.91 12.22 -8.66
CA HIS A 150 1.90 11.16 -8.48
C HIS A 150 1.65 9.94 -9.38
N LYS A 151 1.09 10.13 -10.58
CA LYS A 151 0.74 9.01 -11.48
C LYS A 151 1.92 8.08 -11.79
N GLU A 152 3.12 8.63 -11.93
CA GLU A 152 4.33 7.85 -12.21
C GLU A 152 4.71 6.88 -11.08
N LEU A 153 4.25 7.19 -9.86
CA LEU A 153 4.48 6.44 -8.64
C LEU A 153 3.40 5.38 -8.43
N LEU A 154 2.13 5.82 -8.53
CA LEU A 154 0.95 5.11 -8.01
C LEU A 154 0.01 4.58 -9.08
N SER A 155 0.31 4.69 -10.37
CA SER A 155 -0.57 4.20 -11.45
C SER A 155 0.22 3.38 -12.47
N GLN A 156 -0.32 2.23 -12.87
CA GLN A 156 0.08 1.55 -14.11
C GLN A 156 -0.85 1.84 -15.28
N ILE A 157 -1.98 2.48 -15.01
CA ILE A 157 -2.89 2.92 -16.05
C ILE A 157 -2.20 4.03 -16.84
N SER A 158 -2.09 3.81 -18.16
CA SER A 158 -1.52 4.72 -19.16
C SER A 158 -2.33 6.00 -19.29
#